data_AF-A0A6C0KWH5-F1
#
_entry.id   AF-A0A6C0KWH5-F1
#
_cell.length_a   1.000
_cell.length_b   1.000
_cell.length_c   1.000
_cell.angle_alpha   90.00
_cell.angle_beta   90.00
_cell.angle_gamma   90.00
#
_symmetry.space_group_name_H-M   'P 1'
#
loop_
_entity.id
_entity.type
_entity.pdbx_description
1 polymer ?
#
loop_
_entity_poly.entity_id
_entity_poly.type
_entity_poly.pdbx_seq_one_letter_code
_entity_poly.pdbx_strand_id
1 'polypeptide(L)'
;MTKNMNGITQINGSYSVLQYDTSYDPLRYGTKARRKVKYSYHKKGLIEDHHLIPKEFDEHHLFDDINFHVGCSNNIYILPSVAYRESIFNKNINKDTIIYHSNHRLYNSFVKEKLNNIYKLKNIEDQKYEFILFLSYLRHSFDHNDNYIKSLF
;
A
#
# COMPACT_ATOMS: atom_id res chain seq x y z
N MET A 1 -8.62 11.74 4.70
CA MET A 1 -7.27 11.82 4.07
C MET A 1 -6.24 12.09 5.15
N THR A 2 -5.01 11.64 4.97
CA THR A 2 -3.88 11.92 5.88
C THR A 2 -2.68 12.39 5.07
N LYS A 3 -1.62 12.90 5.71
CA LYS A 3 -0.32 13.12 5.07
C LYS A 3 0.70 12.16 5.68
N ASN A 4 1.59 11.61 4.85
CA ASN A 4 2.73 10.86 5.36
C ASN A 4 3.90 11.79 5.74
N MET A 5 5.01 11.24 6.23
CA MET A 5 6.19 12.04 6.62
C MET A 5 6.78 12.89 5.49
N ASN A 6 6.57 12.49 4.22
CA ASN A 6 7.02 13.20 3.03
C ASN A 6 6.02 14.29 2.58
N GLY A 7 4.96 14.54 3.35
CA GLY A 7 3.92 15.53 3.04
C GLY A 7 2.94 15.09 1.95
N ILE A 8 3.04 13.84 1.47
CA ILE A 8 2.17 13.30 0.41
C ILE A 8 0.81 12.97 1.01
N THR A 9 -0.22 13.63 0.50
CA THR A 9 -1.63 13.38 0.84
C THR A 9 -2.05 11.98 0.40
N GLN A 10 -2.48 11.17 1.36
CA GLN A 10 -2.97 9.80 1.20
C GLN A 10 -4.50 9.76 1.17
N ILE A 11 -5.03 8.83 0.38
CA ILE A 11 -6.47 8.56 0.26
C ILE A 11 -6.79 7.32 1.08
N ASN A 12 -7.55 7.47 2.16
CA ASN A 12 -7.92 6.37 3.06
C ASN A 12 -9.45 6.24 3.07
N GLY A 13 -9.94 5.01 3.16
CA GLY A 13 -11.34 4.70 3.42
C GLY A 13 -11.67 4.86 4.90
N SER A 14 -12.93 5.17 5.21
CA SER A 14 -13.45 5.27 6.58
C SER A 14 -14.08 3.96 7.09
N TYR A 15 -13.77 2.84 6.44
CA TYR A 15 -14.35 1.53 6.69
C TYR A 15 -13.28 0.53 7.15
N SER A 16 -13.71 -0.57 7.76
CA SER A 16 -12.83 -1.68 8.16
C SER A 16 -12.33 -2.45 6.94
N VAL A 17 -11.05 -2.83 6.92
CA VAL A 17 -10.44 -3.59 5.82
C VAL A 17 -10.97 -5.02 5.70
N LEU A 18 -11.59 -5.57 6.75
CA LEU A 18 -12.12 -6.94 6.81
C LEU A 18 -13.63 -7.03 6.53
N GLN A 19 -14.27 -5.91 6.25
CA GLN A 19 -15.68 -5.83 5.89
C GLN A 19 -15.80 -4.98 4.63
N TYR A 20 -15.04 -5.38 3.61
CA TYR A 20 -14.95 -4.60 2.41
C TYR A 20 -16.23 -4.74 1.59
N ASP A 21 -16.89 -3.62 1.39
CA ASP A 21 -17.98 -3.49 0.43
C ASP A 21 -17.63 -2.36 -0.54
N THR A 22 -17.59 -2.75 -1.82
CA THR A 22 -17.26 -1.86 -2.93
C THR A 22 -18.19 -0.67 -3.06
N SER A 23 -19.45 -0.75 -2.61
CA SER A 23 -20.36 0.41 -2.64
C SER A 23 -19.94 1.52 -1.67
N TYR A 24 -19.17 1.18 -0.64
CA TYR A 24 -18.65 2.12 0.35
C TYR A 24 -17.21 2.56 0.06
N ASP A 25 -16.62 2.10 -1.05
CA ASP A 25 -15.27 2.51 -1.49
C ASP A 25 -15.26 3.09 -2.92
N PRO A 26 -15.78 4.31 -3.11
CA PRO A 26 -15.79 4.97 -4.41
C PRO A 26 -14.38 5.34 -4.91
N LEU A 27 -13.37 5.32 -4.02
CA LEU A 27 -11.99 5.71 -4.31
C LEU A 27 -11.03 4.51 -4.42
N ARG A 28 -11.57 3.30 -4.55
CA ARG A 28 -10.81 2.08 -4.81
C ARG A 28 -9.92 2.21 -6.04
N TYR A 29 -8.91 1.35 -6.12
CA TYR A 29 -7.94 1.32 -7.21
C TYR A 29 -8.61 1.33 -8.60
N GLY A 30 -8.02 2.04 -9.55
CA GLY A 30 -8.48 2.10 -10.95
C GLY A 30 -9.70 2.99 -11.23
N THR A 31 -10.44 3.43 -10.22
CA THR A 31 -11.63 4.28 -10.43
C THR A 31 -11.28 5.65 -11.01
N LYS A 32 -12.22 6.23 -11.77
CA LYS A 32 -12.11 7.62 -12.26
C LYS A 32 -12.12 8.61 -11.09
N ALA A 33 -12.92 8.35 -10.07
CA ALA A 33 -13.03 9.17 -8.87
C ALA A 33 -11.69 9.24 -8.11
N ARG A 34 -11.03 8.10 -7.86
CA ARG A 34 -9.68 8.08 -7.26
C ARG A 34 -8.69 8.90 -8.06
N ARG A 35 -8.64 8.72 -9.39
CA ARG A 35 -7.73 9.50 -10.26
C ARG A 35 -7.98 11.00 -10.16
N LYS A 36 -9.25 11.42 -10.15
CA LYS A 36 -9.62 12.84 -10.01
C LYS A 36 -9.16 13.41 -8.67
N VAL A 37 -9.41 12.71 -7.56
CA VAL A 37 -8.96 13.13 -6.22
C VAL A 37 -7.44 13.12 -6.14
N LYS A 38 -6.78 12.05 -6.58
CA LYS A 38 -5.32 11.93 -6.57
C LYS A 38 -4.64 13.11 -7.27
N TYR A 39 -5.14 13.50 -8.44
CA TYR A 39 -4.58 14.62 -9.20
C TYR A 39 -5.12 16.01 -8.82
N SER A 40 -6.09 16.12 -7.90
CA SER A 40 -6.41 17.41 -7.27
C SER A 40 -5.40 17.80 -6.20
N TYR A 41 -4.68 16.84 -5.63
CA TYR A 41 -3.63 17.08 -4.62
C TYR A 41 -2.21 16.96 -5.18
N HIS A 42 -2.02 16.20 -6.25
CA HIS A 42 -0.70 15.85 -6.75
C HIS A 42 -0.53 16.07 -8.25
N LYS A 43 0.68 16.40 -8.67
CA LYS A 43 1.02 16.52 -10.09
C LYS A 43 1.07 15.14 -10.75
N LYS A 44 0.41 15.00 -11.90
CA LYS A 44 0.45 13.79 -12.71
C LYS A 44 1.88 13.42 -13.10
N GLY A 45 2.22 12.14 -13.02
CA GLY A 45 3.54 11.60 -13.35
C GLY A 45 4.60 11.74 -12.26
N LEU A 46 4.27 12.38 -11.12
CA LEU A 46 5.17 12.47 -9.97
C LEU A 46 4.84 11.50 -8.84
N ILE A 47 3.66 10.88 -8.87
CA ILE A 47 3.21 9.95 -7.85
C ILE A 47 2.56 8.74 -8.50
N GLU A 48 2.61 7.61 -7.81
CA GLU A 48 2.02 6.34 -8.23
C GLU A 48 1.17 5.73 -7.12
N ASP A 49 0.15 4.98 -7.52
CA ASP A 49 -0.61 4.13 -6.59
C ASP A 49 0.20 2.83 -6.37
N HIS A 50 0.50 2.52 -5.12
CA HIS A 50 1.19 1.32 -4.69
C HIS A 50 0.24 0.47 -3.84
N HIS A 51 0.21 -0.84 -4.07
CA HIS A 51 -0.59 -1.74 -3.24
C HIS A 51 0.29 -2.26 -2.10
N LEU A 52 -0.10 -2.02 -0.85
CA LEU A 52 0.60 -2.54 0.34
C LEU A 52 0.59 -4.07 0.31
N ILE A 53 -0.56 -4.67 0.04
CA ILE A 53 -0.69 -6.07 -0.34
C ILE A 53 -0.70 -6.12 -1.87
N PRO A 54 0.36 -6.62 -2.53
CA PRO A 54 0.50 -6.58 -3.98
C PRO A 54 -0.69 -7.19 -4.72
N LYS A 55 -1.11 -6.53 -5.81
CA LYS A 55 -2.24 -6.96 -6.64
C LYS A 55 -2.04 -8.36 -7.24
N GLU A 56 -0.80 -8.82 -7.42
CA GLU A 56 -0.53 -10.18 -7.90
C GLU A 56 -1.00 -11.28 -6.94
N PHE A 57 -1.33 -10.94 -5.69
CA PHE A 57 -1.86 -11.87 -4.71
C PHE A 57 -3.39 -11.81 -4.58
N ASP A 58 -4.12 -11.16 -5.50
CA ASP A 58 -5.58 -11.02 -5.45
C ASP A 58 -6.33 -12.36 -5.24
N GLU A 59 -5.76 -13.46 -5.77
CA GLU A 59 -6.31 -14.82 -5.65
C GLU A 59 -5.79 -15.60 -4.41
N HIS A 60 -5.17 -14.92 -3.45
CA HIS A 60 -4.67 -15.59 -2.24
C HIS A 60 -5.85 -15.99 -1.34
N HIS A 61 -6.00 -17.29 -1.05
CA HIS A 61 -7.18 -17.86 -0.37
C HIS A 61 -7.53 -17.19 0.97
N LEU A 62 -6.53 -16.71 1.71
CA LEU A 62 -6.74 -15.91 2.93
C LEU A 62 -7.78 -14.79 2.74
N PHE A 63 -7.83 -14.16 1.56
CA PHE A 63 -8.68 -13.00 1.30
C PHE A 63 -10.17 -13.34 1.21
N ASP A 64 -10.49 -14.54 0.73
CA ASP A 64 -11.86 -15.07 0.74
C ASP A 64 -12.34 -15.29 2.17
N ASP A 65 -11.47 -15.86 3.03
CA ASP A 65 -11.78 -16.12 4.43
C ASP A 65 -12.01 -14.83 5.23
N ILE A 66 -11.13 -13.83 5.05
CA ILE A 66 -11.16 -12.60 5.85
C ILE A 66 -11.95 -11.46 5.20
N ASN A 67 -12.59 -11.71 4.05
CA ASN A 67 -13.33 -10.72 3.26
C ASN A 67 -12.53 -9.43 2.98
N PHE A 68 -11.31 -9.61 2.48
CA PHE A 68 -10.41 -8.54 2.05
C PHE A 68 -10.36 -8.45 0.54
N HIS A 69 -10.14 -7.25 -0.01
CA HIS A 69 -10.00 -7.04 -1.44
C HIS A 69 -8.77 -6.16 -1.72
N VAL A 70 -7.84 -6.64 -2.55
CA VAL A 70 -6.55 -5.94 -2.76
C VAL A 70 -6.72 -4.56 -3.38
N GLY A 71 -7.76 -4.35 -4.18
CA GLY A 71 -8.08 -3.05 -4.77
C GLY A 71 -8.67 -2.01 -3.81
N CYS A 72 -8.96 -2.34 -2.56
CA CYS A 72 -9.61 -1.41 -1.62
C CYS A 72 -8.70 -0.23 -1.28
N SER A 73 -9.27 0.97 -1.08
CA SER A 73 -8.53 2.21 -0.81
C SER A 73 -7.55 2.10 0.35
N ASN A 74 -7.90 1.35 1.40
CA ASN A 74 -7.05 1.14 2.57
C ASN A 74 -5.79 0.28 2.28
N ASN A 75 -5.78 -0.45 1.17
CA ASN A 75 -4.60 -1.16 0.68
C ASN A 75 -3.75 -0.31 -0.29
N ILE A 76 -4.28 0.82 -0.79
CA ILE A 76 -3.58 1.63 -1.79
C ILE A 76 -2.90 2.83 -1.15
N TYR A 77 -1.57 2.81 -1.20
CA TYR A 77 -0.70 3.87 -0.75
C TYR A 77 -0.23 4.73 -1.93
N ILE A 78 -0.14 6.05 -1.76
CA ILE A 78 0.40 6.95 -2.79
C ILE A 78 1.88 7.13 -2.52
N LEU A 79 2.72 6.62 -3.42
CA LEU A 79 4.17 6.75 -3.37
C LEU A 79 4.70 7.80 -4.35
N PRO A 80 5.86 8.41 -4.05
CA PRO A 80 6.66 9.09 -5.05
C PRO A 80 6.95 8.17 -6.24
N SER A 81 6.88 8.70 -7.45
CA SER A 81 7.41 8.03 -8.64
C SER A 81 8.95 8.15 -8.69
N VAL A 82 9.57 7.35 -9.56
CA VAL A 82 10.99 7.53 -9.93
C VAL A 82 11.27 8.96 -10.40
N ALA A 83 10.39 9.54 -11.22
CA ALA A 83 10.54 10.90 -11.72
C ALA A 83 10.52 11.96 -10.59
N TYR A 84 9.68 11.76 -9.57
CA TYR A 84 9.69 12.64 -8.39
C TYR A 84 11.00 12.52 -7.63
N ARG A 85 11.47 11.29 -7.36
CA ARG A 85 12.78 11.06 -6.72
C ARG A 85 13.88 11.77 -7.49
N GLU A 86 13.92 11.61 -8.81
CA GLU A 86 14.92 12.23 -9.68
C GLU A 86 14.84 13.76 -9.69
N SER A 87 13.63 14.32 -9.61
CA SER A 87 13.43 15.77 -9.53
C SER A 87 13.99 16.40 -8.26
N ILE A 88 13.97 15.66 -7.13
CA ILE A 88 14.46 16.14 -5.83
C ILE A 88 15.96 15.85 -5.66
N PHE A 89 16.40 14.66 -6.04
CA PHE A 89 17.76 14.18 -5.75
C PHE A 89 18.69 14.25 -6.95
N ASN A 90 18.42 15.18 -7.87
CA ASN A 90 19.18 15.33 -9.12
C ASN A 90 20.67 15.56 -8.82
N LYS A 91 21.47 14.47 -8.91
CA LYS A 91 22.92 14.37 -8.56
C LYS A 91 23.30 14.26 -7.06
N ASN A 92 22.35 14.08 -6.15
CA ASN A 92 22.65 13.84 -4.73
C ASN A 92 22.97 12.37 -4.43
N ILE A 93 23.86 12.12 -3.47
CA ILE A 93 24.23 10.78 -2.96
C ILE A 93 23.08 10.17 -2.14
N ASN A 94 22.15 10.98 -1.64
CA ASN A 94 21.04 10.60 -0.76
C ASN A 94 19.76 10.11 -1.49
N LYS A 95 19.90 9.43 -2.64
CA LYS A 95 18.75 8.94 -3.43
C LYS A 95 17.87 7.92 -2.70
N ASP A 96 18.40 7.27 -1.67
CA ASP A 96 17.73 6.21 -0.90
C ASP A 96 17.19 6.73 0.44
N THR A 97 16.95 8.03 0.53
CA THR A 97 16.35 8.65 1.71
C THR A 97 14.85 8.45 1.79
N ILE A 98 14.18 8.09 0.69
CA ILE A 98 12.73 7.87 0.67
C ILE A 98 12.38 6.56 -0.03
N ILE A 99 11.31 5.89 0.41
CA ILE A 99 10.66 4.84 -0.35
C ILE A 99 9.93 5.50 -1.54
N TYR A 100 10.22 5.01 -2.74
CA TYR A 100 9.59 5.44 -3.99
C TYR A 100 9.15 4.21 -4.78
N HIS A 101 8.24 4.42 -5.73
CA HIS A 101 7.71 3.34 -6.54
C HIS A 101 8.75 2.89 -7.58
N SER A 102 9.40 1.75 -7.31
CA SER A 102 10.38 1.05 -8.15
C SER A 102 9.95 -0.41 -8.37
N ASN A 103 10.79 -1.23 -9.02
CA ASN A 103 10.61 -2.67 -9.07
C ASN A 103 10.82 -3.28 -7.67
N HIS A 104 9.83 -3.98 -7.14
CA HIS A 104 9.78 -4.39 -5.73
C HIS A 104 9.57 -5.91 -5.57
N ARG A 105 10.36 -6.72 -6.30
CA ARG A 105 10.28 -8.19 -6.24
C ARG A 105 10.60 -8.74 -4.84
N LEU A 106 11.55 -8.16 -4.12
CA LEU A 106 11.88 -8.58 -2.75
C LEU A 106 10.72 -8.29 -1.79
N TYR A 107 10.09 -7.11 -1.94
CA TYR A 107 8.90 -6.76 -1.19
C TYR A 107 7.76 -7.75 -1.42
N ASN A 108 7.51 -8.11 -2.68
CA ASN A 108 6.49 -9.09 -3.03
C ASN A 108 6.74 -10.46 -2.38
N SER A 109 7.99 -10.95 -2.42
CA SER A 109 8.37 -12.19 -1.74
C SER A 109 8.13 -12.12 -0.22
N PHE A 110 8.51 -11.00 0.41
CA PHE A 110 8.27 -10.77 1.84
C PHE A 110 6.77 -10.78 2.18
N VAL A 111 5.95 -10.05 1.41
CA VAL A 111 4.50 -10.01 1.63
C VAL A 111 3.89 -11.40 1.43
N LYS A 112 4.27 -12.13 0.37
CA LYS A 112 3.79 -13.49 0.12
C LYS A 112 4.09 -14.44 1.28
N GLU A 113 5.30 -14.38 1.82
CA GLU A 113 5.69 -15.21 2.97
C GLU A 113 4.80 -14.91 4.19
N LYS A 114 4.57 -13.63 4.48
CA LYS A 114 3.70 -13.21 5.59
C LYS A 114 2.25 -13.66 5.40
N LEU A 115 1.67 -13.48 4.20
CA LEU A 115 0.32 -13.94 3.89
C LEU A 115 0.18 -15.47 4.06
N ASN A 116 1.16 -16.23 3.55
CA ASN A 116 1.19 -17.69 3.71
C ASN A 116 1.26 -18.12 5.17
N ASN A 117 2.00 -17.38 6.01
CA ASN A 117 2.10 -17.69 7.43
C ASN A 117 0.82 -17.37 8.19
N ILE A 118 0.16 -16.25 7.86
CA ILE A 118 -1.15 -15.89 8.41
C ILE A 118 -2.18 -16.97 8.04
N TYR A 119 -2.23 -17.40 6.79
CA TYR A 119 -3.19 -18.41 6.33
C TYR A 119 -3.04 -19.78 7.02
N LYS A 120 -1.85 -20.12 7.53
CA LYS A 120 -1.62 -21.36 8.29
C LYS A 120 -2.21 -21.34 9.69
N LEU A 121 -2.67 -20.18 10.18
CA LEU A 121 -3.33 -20.08 11.48
C LEU A 121 -4.65 -20.85 11.44
N LYS A 122 -4.95 -21.56 12.54
CA LYS A 122 -6.08 -22.50 12.63
C LYS A 122 -7.44 -21.82 12.68
N ASN A 123 -7.47 -20.57 13.12
CA ASN A 123 -8.66 -19.82 13.48
C ASN A 123 -8.76 -18.57 12.60
N ILE A 124 -9.94 -18.33 12.03
CA ILE A 124 -10.24 -17.18 11.18
C ILE A 124 -10.11 -15.83 11.90
N GLU A 125 -10.40 -15.77 13.20
CA GLU A 125 -10.23 -14.55 13.99
C GLU A 125 -8.75 -14.24 14.23
N ASP A 126 -7.90 -15.26 14.40
CA ASP A 126 -6.45 -15.07 14.49
C ASP A 126 -5.90 -14.61 13.13
N GLN A 127 -6.39 -15.19 12.03
CA GLN A 127 -6.03 -14.75 10.67
C GLN A 127 -6.39 -13.28 10.44
N LYS A 128 -7.62 -12.88 10.78
CA LYS A 128 -8.09 -11.49 10.70
C LYS A 128 -7.24 -10.56 11.52
N TYR A 129 -6.94 -10.92 12.77
CA TYR A 129 -6.13 -10.12 13.68
C TYR A 129 -4.71 -9.92 13.15
N GLU A 130 -4.03 -11.02 12.80
CA GLU A 130 -2.66 -10.98 12.28
C GLU A 130 -2.58 -10.25 10.93
N PHE A 131 -3.62 -10.39 10.08
CA PHE A 131 -3.70 -9.61 8.85
C PHE A 131 -3.83 -8.10 9.10
N ILE A 132 -4.69 -7.69 10.06
CA ILE A 132 -4.81 -6.27 10.43
C ILE A 132 -3.47 -5.73 10.95
N LEU A 133 -2.80 -6.49 11.83
CA LEU A 133 -1.49 -6.10 12.34
C LEU A 133 -0.48 -5.96 11.21
N PHE A 134 -0.45 -6.91 10.30
CA PHE A 134 0.48 -6.89 9.17
C PHE A 134 0.22 -5.72 8.22
N LEU A 135 -1.03 -5.48 7.83
CA LEU A 135 -1.38 -4.34 6.98
C LEU A 135 -1.06 -3.01 7.67
N SER A 136 -1.32 -2.91 8.98
CA SER A 136 -0.98 -1.74 9.79
C SER A 136 0.52 -1.53 9.88
N TYR A 137 1.31 -2.60 10.05
CA TYR A 137 2.77 -2.57 10.00
C TYR A 137 3.26 -2.04 8.66
N LEU A 138 2.77 -2.57 7.54
CA LEU A 138 3.16 -2.09 6.21
C LEU A 138 2.86 -0.59 6.08
N ARG A 139 1.64 -0.18 6.39
CA ARG A 139 1.22 1.22 6.36
C ARG A 139 2.14 2.12 7.18
N HIS A 140 2.37 1.75 8.43
CA HIS A 140 3.26 2.46 9.35
C HIS A 140 4.68 2.56 8.79
N SER A 141 5.19 1.48 8.21
CA SER A 141 6.52 1.45 7.60
C SER A 141 6.67 2.42 6.43
N PHE A 142 5.66 2.55 5.55
CA PHE A 142 5.68 3.57 4.51
C PHE A 142 5.52 4.99 5.06
N ASP A 143 4.67 5.17 6.08
CA ASP A 143 4.46 6.47 6.72
C ASP A 143 5.71 7.01 7.41
N HIS A 144 6.60 6.11 7.90
CA HIS A 144 7.83 6.43 8.62
C HIS A 144 9.11 6.09 7.85
N ASN A 145 9.00 5.72 6.57
CA ASN A 145 10.14 5.42 5.71
C ASN A 145 11.09 4.36 6.31
N ASP A 146 10.49 3.28 6.81
CA ASP A 146 11.18 2.18 7.47
C ASP A 146 12.34 1.62 6.62
N ASN A 147 13.49 1.43 7.25
CA ASN A 147 14.71 1.03 6.55
C ASN A 147 14.64 -0.39 5.99
N TYR A 148 13.94 -1.30 6.68
CA TYR A 148 13.79 -2.67 6.20
C TYR A 148 12.89 -2.70 4.98
N ILE A 149 11.68 -2.12 5.04
CA ILE A 149 10.78 -2.04 3.89
C ILE A 149 11.46 -1.32 2.72
N LYS A 150 12.17 -0.22 2.98
CA LYS A 150 12.92 0.48 1.94
C LYS A 150 13.99 -0.36 1.26
N SER A 151 14.67 -1.26 1.98
CA SER A 151 15.65 -2.19 1.38
C SER A 151 15.03 -3.26 0.46
N LEU A 152 13.70 -3.36 0.41
CA LEU A 152 12.97 -4.31 -0.44
C LEU A 152 12.53 -3.71 -1.80
N PHE A 153 12.81 -2.42 -2.04
CA PHE A 153 12.48 -1.63 -3.24
C PHE A 153 13.73 -1.24 -4.05
#